data_AF-A0A2H9MRP1-F1
#
_entry.id   AF-A0A2H9MRP1-F1
#
_cell.length_a   1.000
_cell.length_b   1.000
_cell.length_c   1.000
_cell.angle_alpha   90.00
_cell.angle_beta   90.00
_cell.angle_gamma   90.00
#
_symmetry.space_group_name_H-M   'P 1'
#
loop_
_entity.id
_entity.type
_entity.pdbx_description
1 polymer ?
#
loop_
_entity_poly.entity_id
_entity_poly.type
_entity_poly.pdbx_seq_one_letter_code
_entity_poly.pdbx_strand_id
1 'polypeptide(L)'
;DKEILERNPFQSIDVNGVGSLMKIGITNGRSVKPNMEIGICGEHGGDPNSIKFCHNIGLSYVSASPHRIPIAIVAAAQAALEQPKKSSKNTKPKKRLDRSTKKHAKKNLRKSAKISKITSKKKKSKKR
;
A
#
# COMPACT_ATOMS: atom_id res chain seq x y z
N ASP A 1 -13.61 39.09 17.69
CA ASP A 1 -12.86 38.23 16.77
C ASP A 1 -11.47 38.79 16.55
N LYS A 2 -10.42 38.05 16.91
CA LYS A 2 -9.02 38.56 16.92
C LYS A 2 -8.16 38.03 15.75
N GLU A 3 -8.78 37.38 14.74
CA GLU A 3 -8.12 36.81 13.55
C GLU A 3 -6.78 36.08 13.81
N ILE A 4 -6.68 35.38 14.94
CA ILE A 4 -5.44 34.74 15.39
C ILE A 4 -5.07 33.56 14.47
N LEU A 5 -6.06 32.95 13.81
CA LEU A 5 -5.89 31.79 12.94
C LEU A 5 -6.45 32.10 11.55
N GLU A 6 -5.66 31.83 10.51
CA GLU A 6 -6.06 32.02 9.11
C GLU A 6 -7.20 31.07 8.68
N ARG A 7 -7.21 29.85 9.23
CA ARG A 7 -8.20 28.81 8.94
C ARG A 7 -8.54 28.03 10.20
N ASN A 8 -9.74 27.47 10.22
CA ASN A 8 -10.16 26.56 11.28
C ASN A 8 -9.32 25.27 11.22
N PRO A 9 -8.49 24.95 12.23
CA PRO A 9 -7.61 23.79 12.23
C PRO A 9 -8.35 22.44 12.32
N PHE A 10 -9.63 22.47 12.72
CA PHE A 10 -10.47 21.27 12.75
C PHE A 10 -11.07 20.93 11.38
N GLN A 11 -11.09 21.89 10.45
CA GLN A 11 -11.58 21.70 9.09
C GLN A 11 -10.43 21.42 8.11
N SER A 12 -9.35 22.20 8.20
CA SER A 12 -8.14 22.03 7.41
C SER A 12 -6.97 21.75 8.33
N ILE A 13 -6.11 20.82 7.92
CA ILE A 13 -4.99 20.42 8.77
C ILE A 13 -4.01 21.56 8.97
N ASP A 14 -3.56 21.74 10.21
CA ASP A 14 -2.42 22.58 10.52
C ASP A 14 -1.14 21.87 10.05
N VAL A 15 -0.56 22.36 8.95
CA VAL A 15 0.62 21.77 8.32
C VAL A 15 1.87 21.89 9.19
N ASN A 16 1.97 22.96 9.98
CA ASN A 16 3.19 23.27 10.75
C ASN A 16 3.24 22.50 12.06
N GLY A 17 2.13 22.44 12.80
CA GLY A 17 2.04 21.66 14.04
C GLY A 17 1.66 20.20 13.78
N VAL A 18 0.38 19.93 13.56
CA VAL A 18 -0.16 18.57 13.41
C VAL A 18 0.50 17.83 12.24
N GLY A 19 0.73 18.52 11.12
CA GLY A 19 1.38 17.96 9.95
C GLY A 19 2.82 17.49 10.22
N SER A 20 3.56 18.15 11.11
CA SER A 20 4.89 17.72 11.52
C SER A 20 4.85 16.42 12.33
N LEU A 21 3.87 16.29 13.23
CA LEU A 21 3.64 15.06 13.99
C LEU A 21 3.27 13.89 13.08
N MET A 22 2.44 14.13 12.06
CA MET A 22 2.11 13.11 11.06
C MET A 22 3.35 12.62 10.31
N LYS A 23 4.25 13.52 9.88
CA LYS A 23 5.49 13.15 9.20
C LYS A 23 6.37 12.25 10.07
N ILE A 24 6.50 12.57 11.36
CA ILE A 24 7.23 11.75 12.33
C ILE A 24 6.58 10.35 12.42
N GLY A 25 5.25 10.29 12.58
CA GLY A 25 4.51 9.04 12.66
C GLY A 25 4.69 8.14 11.43
N ILE A 26 4.61 8.72 10.22
CA ILE A 26 4.81 8.00 8.95
C ILE A 26 6.24 7.48 8.86
N THR A 27 7.23 8.32 9.16
CA THR A 27 8.65 7.99 9.04
C THR A 27 9.02 6.88 10.01
N ASN A 28 8.62 7.01 11.28
CA ASN A 28 8.89 6.00 12.31
C ASN A 28 8.12 4.70 12.05
N GLY A 29 6.87 4.79 11.59
CA GLY A 29 6.10 3.61 11.23
C GLY A 29 6.74 2.82 10.09
N ARG A 30 7.19 3.53 9.05
CA ARG A 30 7.81 2.91 7.87
C ARG A 30 9.27 2.51 8.07
N SER A 31 9.98 3.08 9.04
CA SER A 31 11.33 2.61 9.39
C SER A 31 11.30 1.18 9.96
N VAL A 32 10.23 0.83 10.68
CA VAL A 32 10.00 -0.52 11.21
C VAL A 32 9.32 -1.43 10.17
N LYS A 33 8.32 -0.93 9.45
CA LYS A 33 7.57 -1.68 8.43
C LYS A 33 7.48 -0.89 7.12
N PRO A 34 8.40 -1.11 6.16
CA PRO A 34 8.53 -0.28 4.94
C PRO A 34 7.24 -0.15 4.11
N ASN A 35 6.44 -1.22 4.04
CA ASN A 35 5.20 -1.27 3.26
C ASN A 35 3.95 -1.08 4.14
N MET A 36 4.07 -0.35 5.26
CA MET A 36 2.91 -0.06 6.11
C MET A 36 1.96 0.91 5.41
N GLU A 37 0.71 0.49 5.25
CA GLU A 37 -0.38 1.36 4.81
C GLU A 37 -0.76 2.30 5.95
N ILE A 38 -0.78 3.59 5.64
CA ILE A 38 -1.11 4.66 6.59
C ILE A 38 -2.12 5.56 5.91
N GLY A 39 -3.25 5.81 6.56
CA GLY A 39 -4.29 6.68 6.05
C GLY A 39 -4.77 7.69 7.08
N ILE A 40 -5.62 8.61 6.64
CA ILE A 40 -6.28 9.63 7.46
C ILE A 40 -7.80 9.44 7.40
N CYS A 41 -8.48 9.72 8.50
CA CYS A 41 -9.93 9.72 8.61
C CYS A 41 -10.42 11.01 9.29
N GLY A 42 -11.73 11.25 9.26
CA GLY A 42 -12.36 12.41 9.88
C GLY A 42 -12.61 13.55 8.90
N GLU A 43 -12.82 14.75 9.43
CA GLU A 43 -13.19 15.96 8.68
C GLU A 43 -12.12 16.31 7.63
N HIS A 44 -10.85 16.25 8.02
CA HIS A 44 -9.68 16.54 7.18
C HIS A 44 -9.58 15.62 5.96
N GLY A 45 -10.15 14.40 6.04
CA GLY A 45 -10.19 13.48 4.91
C GLY A 45 -11.10 13.94 3.77
N GLY A 46 -11.96 14.94 4.01
CA GLY A 46 -12.81 15.56 2.98
C GLY A 46 -12.33 16.95 2.53
N ASP A 47 -11.26 17.49 3.09
CA ASP A 47 -10.74 18.82 2.76
C ASP A 47 -9.65 18.75 1.67
N PRO A 48 -9.82 19.42 0.52
CA PRO A 48 -8.85 19.37 -0.57
C PRO A 48 -7.43 19.77 -0.18
N ASN A 49 -7.25 20.78 0.67
CA ASN A 49 -5.93 21.24 1.08
C ASN A 49 -5.21 20.20 1.94
N SER A 50 -5.94 19.63 2.90
CA SER A 50 -5.48 18.53 3.75
C SER A 50 -5.13 17.29 2.93
N ILE A 51 -5.94 16.93 1.93
CA ILE A 51 -5.68 15.79 1.04
C ILE A 51 -4.39 16.00 0.23
N LYS A 52 -4.20 17.20 -0.32
CA LYS A 52 -2.94 17.55 -1.03
C LYS A 52 -1.74 17.39 -0.11
N PHE A 53 -1.81 17.92 1.11
CA PHE A 53 -0.75 17.73 2.10
C PHE A 53 -0.50 16.24 2.43
N CYS A 54 -1.57 15.47 2.66
CA CYS A 54 -1.50 14.04 2.94
C CYS A 54 -0.84 13.25 1.81
N HIS A 55 -1.15 13.59 0.56
CA HIS A 55 -0.49 13.02 -0.61
C HIS A 55 1.01 13.32 -0.60
N ASN A 56 1.39 14.57 -0.30
CA ASN A 56 2.79 15.02 -0.31
C ASN A 56 3.65 14.33 0.77
N ILE A 57 3.10 14.09 1.96
CA ILE A 57 3.79 13.34 3.03
C ILE A 57 3.74 11.82 2.83
N GLY A 58 3.03 11.35 1.79
CA GLY A 58 3.04 9.96 1.34
C GLY A 58 2.05 9.04 2.05
N LEU A 59 0.87 9.54 2.44
CA LEU A 59 -0.24 8.66 2.88
C LEU A 59 -0.69 7.72 1.75
N SER A 60 -1.18 6.55 2.15
CA SER A 60 -1.66 5.50 1.25
C SER A 60 -3.13 5.69 0.85
N TYR A 61 -3.97 6.17 1.77
CA TYR A 61 -5.39 6.37 1.51
C TYR A 61 -5.98 7.49 2.39
N VAL A 62 -7.18 7.92 2.02
CA VAL A 62 -7.99 8.88 2.76
C VAL A 62 -9.38 8.28 2.96
N SER A 63 -9.97 8.49 4.14
CA SER A 63 -11.33 8.11 4.48
C SER A 63 -12.15 9.37 4.78
N ALA A 64 -13.27 9.52 4.10
CA ALA A 64 -14.16 10.68 4.20
C ALA A 64 -15.62 10.22 4.32
N SER A 65 -16.49 11.13 4.77
CA SER A 65 -17.93 10.91 4.77
C SER A 65 -18.47 10.65 3.35
N PRO A 66 -19.56 9.86 3.18
CA PRO A 66 -20.04 9.46 1.86
C PRO A 66 -20.25 10.61 0.86
N HIS A 67 -20.76 11.75 1.35
CA HIS A 67 -21.02 12.94 0.54
C HIS A 67 -19.74 13.68 0.11
N ARG A 68 -18.61 13.49 0.81
CA ARG A 68 -17.31 14.10 0.47
C ARG A 68 -16.40 13.18 -0.33
N ILE A 69 -16.78 11.92 -0.54
CA ILE A 69 -16.01 10.99 -1.36
C ILE A 69 -15.71 11.57 -2.76
N PRO A 70 -16.68 12.15 -3.50
CA PRO A 70 -16.38 12.72 -4.82
C PRO A 70 -15.34 13.86 -4.77
N ILE A 71 -15.44 14.73 -3.76
CA ILE A 71 -14.49 15.83 -3.54
C ILE A 71 -13.09 15.27 -3.25
N ALA A 72 -13.01 14.25 -2.40
CA ALA A 72 -11.74 13.62 -2.05
C ALA A 72 -11.07 12.98 -3.26
N ILE A 73 -11.82 12.32 -4.15
CA ILE A 73 -11.31 11.73 -5.39
C ILE A 73 -10.69 12.81 -6.29
N VAL A 74 -11.41 13.91 -6.53
CA VAL A 74 -10.93 15.01 -7.37
C VAL A 74 -9.69 15.67 -6.75
N ALA A 75 -9.70 15.93 -5.45
CA ALA A 75 -8.57 16.52 -4.75
C ALA A 75 -7.32 15.63 -4.80
N ALA A 76 -7.45 14.31 -4.62
CA ALA A 76 -6.34 13.37 -4.74
C ALA A 76 -5.78 13.32 -6.17
N ALA A 77 -6.65 13.38 -7.19
CA ALA A 77 -6.23 13.44 -8.58
C ALA A 77 -5.45 14.73 -8.88
N GLN A 78 -5.94 15.88 -8.42
CA GLN A 78 -5.24 17.16 -8.56
C GLN A 78 -3.87 17.13 -7.86
N ALA A 79 -3.81 16.60 -6.63
CA ALA A 79 -2.55 16.46 -5.89
C ALA A 79 -1.51 15.62 -6.66
N ALA A 80 -1.96 14.52 -7.29
CA ALA A 80 -1.09 13.67 -8.10
C ALA A 80 -0.61 14.34 -9.41
N LEU A 81 -1.40 15.24 -9.98
CA LEU A 81 -1.04 16.01 -11.19
C LEU A 81 -0.09 17.18 -10.89
N GLU A 82 -0.24 17.82 -9.73
CA GLU A 82 0.61 18.93 -9.28
C GLU A 82 2.04 18.46 -8.94
N GLN A 83 2.22 17.19 -8.55
CA GLN A 83 3.53 16.63 -8.27
C GLN A 83 4.30 16.33 -9.56
N PRO A 84 5.58 16.74 -9.69
CA PRO A 84 6.39 16.36 -10.84
C PRO A 84 6.45 14.84 -10.90
N LYS A 85 6.15 14.26 -12.07
CA LYS A 85 6.14 12.81 -12.29
C LYS A 85 7.43 12.23 -11.72
N LYS A 86 7.34 11.54 -10.57
CA LYS A 86 8.44 10.68 -10.11
C LYS A 86 8.64 9.67 -11.23
N SER A 87 9.70 9.89 -12.00
CA SER A 87 10.09 9.02 -13.12
C SER A 87 9.92 7.58 -12.65
N SER A 88 9.14 6.83 -13.41
CA SER A 88 8.86 5.42 -13.17
C SER A 88 10.17 4.65 -13.17
N LYS A 89 10.85 4.55 -12.03
CA LYS A 89 11.93 3.60 -11.84
C LYS A 89 11.30 2.21 -11.80
N ASN A 90 11.30 1.54 -12.95
CA ASN A 90 11.28 0.09 -13.15
C ASN A 90 10.49 -0.74 -12.12
N THR A 91 9.16 -0.76 -12.24
CA THR A 91 8.40 -1.95 -11.88
C THR A 91 8.01 -2.63 -13.18
N LYS A 92 8.76 -3.66 -13.59
CA LYS A 92 8.38 -4.55 -14.70
C LYS A 92 6.91 -4.92 -14.51
N PRO A 93 6.07 -4.92 -15.57
CA PRO A 93 4.70 -5.36 -15.44
C PRO A 93 4.73 -6.80 -14.93
N LYS A 94 4.11 -7.07 -13.77
CA LYS A 94 3.92 -8.44 -13.28
C LYS A 94 3.11 -9.16 -14.37
N LYS A 95 3.80 -10.01 -15.14
CA LYS A 95 3.23 -10.85 -16.19
C LYS A 95 2.01 -11.55 -15.60
N ARG A 96 0.82 -11.23 -16.10
CA ARG A 96 -0.45 -11.85 -15.71
C ARG A 96 -0.28 -13.35 -15.92
N LEU A 97 -0.18 -14.12 -14.83
CA LEU A 97 0.03 -15.56 -14.90
C LEU A 97 -1.25 -16.17 -15.49
N ASP A 98 -1.21 -16.52 -16.78
CA ASP A 98 -2.28 -17.26 -17.43
C ASP A 98 -2.55 -18.57 -16.65
N ARG A 99 -3.82 -18.76 -16.27
CA ARG A 99 -4.30 -19.87 -15.43
C ARG A 99 -4.10 -21.25 -16.08
N SER A 100 -3.79 -21.33 -17.38
CA SER A 100 -3.67 -22.61 -18.11
C SER A 100 -2.42 -23.43 -17.75
N THR A 101 -1.31 -22.81 -17.35
CA THR A 101 -0.02 -23.50 -17.17
C THR A 101 0.13 -24.23 -15.81
N LYS A 102 -0.75 -23.98 -14.83
CA LYS A 102 -0.72 -24.67 -13.53
C LYS A 102 -1.09 -26.17 -13.60
N LYS A 103 -1.78 -26.62 -14.66
CA LYS A 103 -2.25 -28.01 -14.75
C LYS A 103 -1.14 -29.01 -15.09
N HIS A 104 -0.13 -28.61 -15.86
CA HIS A 104 0.97 -29.49 -16.27
C HIS A 104 2.08 -29.64 -15.20
N ALA A 105 2.38 -28.60 -14.43
CA ALA A 105 3.42 -28.66 -13.38
C ALA A 105 3.05 -29.63 -12.23
N LYS A 106 1.75 -29.76 -11.91
CA LYS A 106 1.29 -30.64 -10.81
C LYS A 106 1.38 -32.14 -11.15
N LYS A 107 1.48 -32.50 -12.43
CA LYS A 107 1.59 -33.90 -12.88
C LYS A 107 3.02 -34.45 -12.74
N ASN A 108 4.04 -33.60 -12.93
CA ASN A 108 5.45 -34.02 -12.87
C ASN A 108 5.98 -34.18 -11.44
N LEU A 109 5.48 -33.40 -10.47
CA LEU A 109 5.89 -33.54 -9.05
C LEU A 109 5.37 -34.84 -8.40
N ARG A 110 4.25 -35.40 -8.89
CA ARG A 110 3.71 -36.68 -8.40
C ARG A 110 4.46 -37.90 -8.92
N LYS A 111 5.18 -37.79 -10.05
CA LYS A 111 5.96 -38.89 -10.64
C LYS A 111 7.30 -39.06 -9.92
N SER A 112 7.99 -37.96 -9.58
CA SER A 112 9.26 -38.02 -8.83
C SER A 112 9.06 -38.55 -7.40
N ALA A 113 7.96 -38.20 -6.73
CA ALA A 113 7.62 -38.72 -5.41
C ALA A 113 7.26 -40.22 -5.38
N LYS A 114 6.89 -40.81 -6.52
CA LYS A 114 6.60 -42.26 -6.61
C LYS A 114 7.88 -43.09 -6.79
N ILE A 115 8.88 -42.56 -7.49
CA ILE A 115 10.17 -43.24 -7.72
C ILE A 115 10.98 -43.30 -6.42
N SER A 116 11.00 -42.23 -5.62
CA SER A 116 11.74 -42.17 -4.35
C SER A 116 11.17 -43.09 -3.25
N LYS A 117 9.89 -43.48 -3.33
CA LYS A 117 9.28 -44.44 -2.38
C LYS A 117 9.54 -45.91 -2.73
N ILE A 118 9.86 -46.22 -3.99
CA ILE A 118 10.17 -47.60 -4.41
C ILE A 118 11.63 -47.95 -4.07
N THR A 119 12.55 -46.99 -4.17
CA THR A 119 13.97 -47.20 -3.86
C THR A 119 14.26 -47.36 -2.36
N SER A 120 13.42 -46.79 -1.48
CA SER A 120 13.57 -46.93 -0.03
C SER A 120 13.03 -48.26 0.54
N LYS A 121 12.09 -48.92 -0.14
CA LYS A 121 11.60 -50.26 0.27
C LYS A 121 12.59 -51.39 -0.08
N LYS A 122 13.37 -51.27 -1.15
CA LYS A 122 14.37 -52.29 -1.56
C LYS A 122 15.64 -52.32 -0.67
N LYS A 123 15.98 -51.21 0.00
CA LYS A 123 17.15 -51.15 0.91
C LYS A 123 16.91 -51.80 2.29
N LYS A 124 15.65 -51.96 2.72
CA LYS A 124 15.32 -52.56 4.03
C LYS A 124 15.30 -54.10 4.05
N SER A 125 15.31 -54.78 2.90
CA SER A 125 15.30 -56.25 2.82
C SER A 125 16.67 -56.89 2.54
N LYS A 126 17.76 -56.10 2.52
CA LYS A 126 19.12 -56.58 2.23
C LYS A 126 20.12 -56.41 3.39
N LYS A 127 19.61 -56.10 4.59
CA LYS A 127 20.33 -56.13 5.87
C LYS A 127 19.70 -57.25 6.70
N ARG A 128 19.97 -58.49 6.29
CA ARG A 128 20.08 -59.63 7.20
C ARG A 128 21.49 -59.57 7.78
#